data_AF-W1YBG8-F1
#
_entry.id   AF-W1YBG8-F1
#
_cell.length_a   1.000
_cell.length_b   1.000
_cell.length_c   1.000
_cell.angle_alpha   90.00
_cell.angle_beta   90.00
_cell.angle_gamma   90.00
#
_symmetry.space_group_name_H-M   'P 1'
#
loop_
_entity.id
_entity.type
_entity.pdbx_description
1 polymer ?
#
loop_
_entity_poly.entity_id
_entity_poly.type
_entity_poly.pdbx_seq_one_letter_code
_entity_poly.pdbx_strand_id
1 'polypeptide(L)'
;KRVEVDGIQAWWDLDAKEILGDEADQYVKVPDTLDVWFDSGSTHSSVVDVRPEFAGHAADMYLEGSDQHRGWFMSSLMISTAMKGKAPYRQVLT
;
A
#
# COMPACT_ATOMS: atom_id res chain seq x y z
N LYS A 1 -3.64 -10.68 -10.28
CA LYS A 1 -3.05 -11.72 -9.42
C LYS A 1 -1.58 -12.03 -9.73
N ARG A 2 -1.01 -11.73 -10.91
CA ARG A 2 0.43 -12.00 -11.17
C ARG A 2 1.37 -11.42 -10.11
N VAL A 3 1.19 -10.15 -9.75
CA VAL A 3 1.97 -9.50 -8.67
C VAL A 3 1.80 -10.18 -7.30
N GLU A 4 0.63 -10.75 -7.03
CA GLU A 4 0.35 -11.47 -5.77
C GLU A 4 1.08 -12.82 -5.70
N VAL A 5 1.35 -13.45 -6.85
CA VAL A 5 1.99 -14.78 -6.95
C VAL A 5 3.50 -14.65 -7.18
N ASP A 6 3.91 -13.83 -8.13
CA ASP A 6 5.30 -13.73 -8.62
C ASP A 6 6.01 -12.46 -8.09
N GLY A 7 5.33 -11.66 -7.27
CA GLY A 7 5.86 -10.41 -6.72
C GLY A 7 5.99 -9.29 -7.75
N ILE A 8 6.74 -8.23 -7.39
CA ILE A 8 6.90 -7.04 -8.24
C ILE A 8 7.61 -7.33 -9.57
N GLN A 9 8.38 -8.43 -9.65
CA GLN A 9 9.04 -8.87 -10.87
C GLN A 9 8.03 -9.14 -12.00
N ALA A 10 6.80 -9.56 -11.65
CA ALA A 10 5.72 -9.70 -12.62
C ALA A 10 5.44 -8.41 -13.41
N TRP A 11 5.60 -7.23 -12.79
CA TRP A 11 5.45 -5.98 -13.52
C TRP A 11 6.57 -5.84 -14.52
N TRP A 12 7.82 -6.08 -14.15
CA TRP A 12 8.99 -5.91 -15.02
C TRP A 12 8.98 -6.87 -16.22
N ASP A 13 8.63 -8.12 -15.99
CA ASP A 13 8.61 -9.17 -17.03
C ASP A 13 7.35 -9.12 -17.91
N LEU A 14 6.36 -8.30 -17.55
CA LEU A 14 5.12 -8.18 -18.30
C LEU A 14 5.34 -7.65 -19.72
N ASP A 15 4.87 -8.42 -20.71
CA ASP A 15 4.53 -7.94 -22.04
C ASP A 15 3.15 -7.26 -22.02
N ALA A 16 3.11 -5.98 -22.45
CA ALA A 16 1.88 -5.20 -22.51
C ALA A 16 0.80 -5.84 -23.40
N LYS A 17 1.19 -6.58 -24.45
CA LYS A 17 0.25 -7.28 -25.34
C LYS A 17 -0.55 -8.37 -24.63
N GLU A 18 -0.02 -8.95 -23.55
CA GLU A 18 -0.74 -9.97 -22.78
C GLU A 18 -1.93 -9.40 -21.98
N ILE A 19 -1.94 -8.10 -21.71
CA ILE A 19 -3.03 -7.43 -20.97
C ILE A 19 -3.86 -6.52 -21.87
N LEU A 20 -3.21 -5.79 -22.78
CA LEU A 20 -3.83 -4.74 -23.60
C LEU A 20 -4.16 -5.20 -25.02
N GLY A 21 -3.64 -6.36 -25.47
CA GLY A 21 -3.88 -6.88 -26.82
C GLY A 21 -3.45 -5.89 -27.90
N ASP A 22 -4.35 -5.63 -28.87
CA ASP A 22 -4.11 -4.74 -30.01
C ASP A 22 -3.90 -3.27 -29.60
N GLU A 23 -4.34 -2.87 -28.40
CA GLU A 23 -4.14 -1.52 -27.89
C GLU A 23 -2.77 -1.30 -27.29
N ALA A 24 -1.93 -2.33 -27.13
CA ALA A 24 -0.66 -2.23 -26.43
C ALA A 24 0.25 -1.11 -26.96
N ASP A 25 0.26 -0.89 -28.28
CA ASP A 25 1.09 0.13 -28.93
C ASP A 25 0.61 1.57 -28.64
N GLN A 26 -0.57 1.74 -28.03
CA GLN A 26 -1.11 3.04 -27.60
C GLN A 26 -0.67 3.45 -26.18
N TYR A 27 -0.06 2.54 -25.42
CA TYR A 27 0.29 2.74 -24.02
C TYR A 27 1.78 2.57 -23.78
N VAL A 28 2.29 3.29 -22.78
CA VAL A 28 3.68 3.16 -22.32
C VAL A 28 3.66 2.63 -20.90
N LYS A 29 4.41 1.55 -20.67
CA LYS A 29 4.63 0.97 -19.35
C LYS A 29 5.50 1.91 -18.51
N VAL A 30 4.97 2.37 -17.37
CA VAL A 30 5.68 3.25 -16.45
C VAL A 30 6.61 2.42 -15.55
N PRO A 31 7.93 2.72 -15.53
CA PRO A 31 8.90 2.02 -14.70
C PRO A 31 9.07 2.66 -13.31
N ASP A 32 8.46 3.80 -13.06
CA ASP A 32 8.54 4.48 -11.78
C ASP A 32 7.98 3.61 -10.65
N THR A 33 8.62 3.71 -9.48
CA THR A 33 8.21 2.99 -8.28
C THR A 33 7.56 3.94 -7.29
N LEU A 34 6.77 3.38 -6.38
CA LEU A 34 6.20 4.16 -5.29
C LEU A 34 7.28 4.46 -4.25
N ASP A 35 7.10 5.59 -3.57
CA ASP A 35 7.95 5.96 -2.45
C ASP A 35 7.73 5.00 -1.25
N VAL A 36 8.78 4.78 -0.47
CA VAL A 36 8.78 3.83 0.66
C VAL A 36 7.80 4.21 1.77
N TRP A 37 7.40 5.48 1.86
CA TRP A 37 6.33 5.88 2.78
C TRP A 37 4.96 5.43 2.30
N PHE A 38 4.76 5.23 1.00
CA PHE A 38 3.55 4.60 0.50
C PHE A 38 3.48 3.14 0.95
N ASP A 39 4.57 2.39 0.76
CA ASP A 39 4.65 0.98 1.14
C ASP A 39 4.34 0.80 2.64
N SER A 40 5.09 1.50 3.49
CA SER A 40 4.90 1.44 4.93
C SER A 40 3.54 2.00 5.38
N GLY A 41 3.09 3.12 4.81
CA GLY A 41 1.81 3.73 5.14
C GLY A 41 0.59 2.87 4.76
N SER A 42 0.72 2.00 3.75
CA SER A 42 -0.35 1.11 3.30
C SER A 42 -0.57 -0.12 4.20
N THR A 43 0.27 -0.34 5.22
CA THR A 43 0.24 -1.53 6.09
C THR A 43 -1.07 -1.74 6.84
N HIS A 44 -1.84 -0.69 7.12
CA HIS A 44 -3.19 -0.85 7.66
C HIS A 44 -4.11 -1.64 6.72
N SER A 45 -3.84 -1.62 5.41
CA SER A 45 -4.61 -2.34 4.39
C SER A 45 -3.94 -3.65 4.00
N SER A 46 -2.61 -3.65 3.80
CA SER A 46 -1.87 -4.83 3.34
C SER A 46 -1.50 -5.82 4.44
N VAL A 47 -1.67 -5.44 5.72
CA VAL A 47 -1.39 -6.30 6.88
C VAL A 47 -2.63 -6.45 7.75
N VAL A 48 -3.15 -5.35 8.32
CA VAL A 48 -4.22 -5.43 9.33
C VAL A 48 -5.53 -5.97 8.75
N ASP A 49 -5.96 -5.49 7.59
CA ASP A 49 -7.22 -5.93 6.99
C ASP A 49 -7.17 -7.37 6.45
N VAL A 50 -6.00 -7.85 6.01
CA VAL A 50 -5.89 -9.14 5.31
C VAL A 50 -5.62 -10.30 6.26
N ARG A 51 -5.08 -10.02 7.45
CA ARG A 51 -4.63 -11.05 8.39
C ARG A 51 -5.78 -11.50 9.30
N PRO A 52 -6.11 -12.80 9.31
CA PRO A 52 -7.26 -13.31 10.05
C PRO A 52 -7.12 -13.14 11.57
N GLU A 53 -5.90 -13.08 12.09
CA GLU A 53 -5.64 -12.86 13.53
C GLU A 53 -6.19 -11.53 14.06
N PHE A 54 -6.43 -10.54 13.20
CA PHE A 54 -7.00 -9.26 13.60
C PHE A 54 -8.53 -9.24 13.54
N ALA A 55 -9.19 -10.27 13.00
CA ALA A 55 -10.65 -10.41 12.95
C ALA A 55 -11.40 -9.14 12.47
N GLY A 56 -10.82 -8.38 11.55
CA GLY A 56 -11.39 -7.13 11.02
C GLY A 56 -11.33 -5.93 11.98
N HIS A 57 -10.63 -6.05 13.10
CA HIS A 57 -10.38 -4.94 14.03
C HIS A 57 -9.32 -3.98 13.47
N ALA A 58 -9.56 -2.68 13.68
CA ALA A 58 -8.55 -1.65 13.44
C ALA A 58 -7.56 -1.59 14.62
N ALA A 59 -6.38 -1.02 14.39
CA ALA A 59 -5.40 -0.85 15.46
C ALA A 59 -5.92 0.14 16.53
N ASP A 60 -5.79 -0.22 17.80
CA ASP A 60 -6.09 0.71 18.88
C ASP A 60 -5.01 1.78 19.01
N MET A 61 -3.74 1.42 18.84
CA MET A 61 -2.60 2.32 19.02
C MET A 61 -1.52 2.06 17.98
N TYR A 62 -0.98 3.14 17.43
CA TYR A 62 0.32 3.15 16.77
C TYR A 62 1.37 3.71 17.74
N LEU A 63 2.53 3.06 17.82
CA LEU A 63 3.63 3.41 18.73
C LEU A 63 4.95 3.39 17.97
N GLU A 64 5.58 4.55 17.83
CA GLU A 64 6.89 4.71 17.19
C GLU A 64 7.58 5.99 17.71
N GLY A 65 8.83 6.21 17.33
CA GLY A 65 9.58 7.43 17.64
C GLY A 65 8.94 8.72 17.11
N SER A 66 9.30 9.85 17.71
CA SER A 66 8.72 11.17 17.39
C SER A 66 8.93 11.62 15.93
N ASP A 67 9.99 11.13 15.27
CA ASP A 67 10.27 11.35 13.86
C ASP A 67 9.15 10.84 12.93
N GLN A 68 8.39 9.84 13.36
CA GLN A 68 7.31 9.25 12.57
C GLN A 68 6.09 10.14 12.38
N HIS A 69 5.98 11.27 13.10
CA HIS A 69 4.97 12.30 12.80
C HIS A 69 5.09 12.85 11.38
N ARG A 70 6.28 12.81 10.78
CA ARG A 70 6.53 13.20 9.38
C ARG A 70 6.89 12.00 8.49
N GLY A 71 6.73 10.79 9.01
CA GLY A 71 7.00 9.53 8.34
C GLY A 71 5.77 8.63 8.35
N TRP A 72 5.87 7.51 9.05
CA TRP A 72 4.90 6.42 9.00
C TRP A 72 3.49 6.81 9.51
N PHE A 73 3.38 7.63 10.56
CA PHE A 73 2.06 8.07 11.04
C PHE A 73 1.35 8.93 9.99
N MET A 74 2.06 9.87 9.37
CA MET A 74 1.50 10.76 8.37
C MET A 74 1.09 10.00 7.11
N SER A 75 1.97 9.15 6.59
CA SER A 75 1.68 8.35 5.40
C SER A 75 0.52 7.37 5.63
N SER A 76 0.49 6.68 6.77
CA SER A 76 -0.61 5.80 7.16
C SER A 76 -1.94 6.55 7.27
N LEU A 77 -1.94 7.73 7.89
CA LEU A 77 -3.13 8.56 8.02
C LEU A 77 -3.65 9.02 6.65
N MET A 78 -2.77 9.50 5.77
CA MET A 78 -3.16 9.96 4.43
C MET A 78 -3.77 8.83 3.61
N ILE A 79 -3.11 7.68 3.56
CA ILE A 79 -3.56 6.53 2.75
C ILE A 79 -4.87 5.97 3.30
N SER A 80 -4.98 5.77 4.61
CA SER A 80 -6.23 5.29 5.23
C SER A 80 -7.37 6.28 5.04
N THR A 81 -7.11 7.58 5.11
CA THR A 81 -8.14 8.60 4.87
C THR A 81 -8.60 8.57 3.42
N ALA A 82 -7.66 8.45 2.47
CA ALA A 82 -7.99 8.36 1.05
C ALA A 82 -8.78 7.08 0.70
N MET A 83 -8.43 5.94 1.30
CA MET A 83 -9.06 4.65 1.00
C MET A 83 -10.35 4.38 1.79
N LYS A 84 -10.41 4.81 3.06
CA LYS A 84 -11.43 4.40 4.04
C LYS A 84 -12.12 5.59 4.73
N GLY A 85 -11.70 6.82 4.47
CA GLY A 85 -12.29 8.02 5.09
C GLY A 85 -12.02 8.18 6.59
N LYS A 86 -11.05 7.45 7.16
CA LYS A 86 -10.73 7.49 8.59
C LYS A 86 -9.26 7.16 8.86
N ALA A 87 -8.77 7.55 10.04
CA ALA A 87 -7.44 7.15 10.52
C ALA A 87 -7.32 5.62 10.70
N PRO A 88 -6.13 5.03 10.51
CA PRO A 88 -5.93 3.58 10.64
C PRO A 88 -5.75 3.12 12.10
N TYR A 89 -5.67 4.07 13.04
CA TYR A 89 -5.50 3.86 14.48
C TYR A 89 -6.48 4.71 15.28
N ARG A 90 -6.72 4.35 16.56
CA ARG A 90 -7.48 5.19 17.50
C ARG A 90 -6.59 6.18 18.25
N GLN A 91 -5.33 5.82 18.51
CA GLN A 91 -4.37 6.61 19.26
C GLN A 91 -2.97 6.51 18.66
N VAL A 92 -2.16 7.54 18.87
CA VAL A 92 -0.72 7.55 18.59
C VAL A 92 0.01 7.80 19.90
N LEU A 93 1.06 7.03 20.15
CA LEU A 93 2.00 7.24 21.23
C LEU A 93 3.41 7.42 20.64
N THR A 94 4.13 8.41 21.16
CA THR A 94 5.50 8.76 20.75
C THR A 94 6.39 9.03 21.94
#